data_AF-A0A956NXX2-F1
#
_entry.id   AF-A0A956NXX2-F1
#
_cell.length_a   1.000
_cell.length_b   1.000
_cell.length_c   1.000
_cell.angle_alpha   90.00
_cell.angle_beta   90.00
_cell.angle_gamma   90.00
#
_symmetry.space_group_name_H-M   'P 1'
#
loop_
_entity.id
_entity.type
_entity.pdbx_description
1 polymer ?
#
loop_
_entity_poly.entity_id
_entity_poly.type
_entity_poly.pdbx_seq_one_letter_code
_entity_poly.pdbx_strand_id
1 'polypeptide(L)'
;MSTKPGVTSRFRPPKFCFTCGVNRAAWHWPSVDYCYGCLPGGPFPAPSCERCGSPDYFSQGLCERCHPGSPHYIGQCKDCYAWGVYRGHQWRCRHCAWWASHNP
;
A
#
# COMPACT_ATOMS: atom_id res chain seq x y z
N MET A 1 11.19 10.12 -3.73
CA MET A 1 10.18 9.11 -4.13
C MET A 1 10.71 8.40 -5.37
N SER A 2 11.13 7.14 -5.27
CA SER A 2 11.80 6.44 -6.38
C SER A 2 10.77 5.96 -7.41
N THR A 3 10.98 6.30 -8.67
CA THR A 3 10.26 5.78 -9.84
C THR A 3 10.90 4.50 -10.41
N LYS A 4 11.91 3.95 -9.73
CA LYS A 4 12.71 2.84 -10.26
C LYS A 4 12.02 1.47 -10.10
N PRO A 5 12.10 0.59 -11.12
CA PRO A 5 11.84 -0.84 -11.01
C PRO A 5 12.54 -1.51 -9.81
N GLY A 6 11.94 -2.58 -9.24
CA GLY A 6 12.57 -3.42 -8.22
C GLY A 6 11.73 -3.63 -6.95
N VAL A 7 12.17 -4.46 -5.99
CA VAL A 7 11.40 -4.87 -4.78
C VAL A 7 10.81 -3.69 -3.98
N THR A 8 11.48 -2.54 -3.97
CA THR A 8 11.05 -1.31 -3.27
C THR A 8 9.77 -0.70 -3.85
N SER A 9 9.37 -1.10 -5.04
CA SER A 9 8.19 -0.59 -5.72
C SER A 9 6.88 -1.03 -5.01
N ARG A 10 6.88 -2.14 -4.24
CA ARG A 10 5.82 -2.54 -3.28
C ARG A 10 5.51 -1.49 -2.20
N PHE A 11 6.45 -0.59 -1.92
CA PHE A 11 6.28 0.46 -0.91
C PHE A 11 5.59 1.72 -1.45
N ARG A 12 5.40 1.82 -2.76
CA ARG A 12 4.71 2.96 -3.35
C ARG A 12 3.19 2.77 -3.25
N PRO A 13 2.43 3.81 -2.86
CA PRO A 13 0.98 3.77 -2.99
C PRO A 13 0.59 3.52 -4.45
N PRO A 14 -0.22 2.48 -4.73
CA PRO A 14 -0.63 2.15 -6.09
C PRO A 14 -1.60 3.20 -6.64
N LYS A 15 -1.56 3.42 -7.95
CA LYS A 15 -2.51 4.28 -8.65
C LYS A 15 -3.93 3.69 -8.55
N PHE A 16 -4.93 4.56 -8.66
CA PHE A 16 -6.29 4.11 -8.92
C PHE A 16 -6.40 3.56 -10.35
N CYS A 17 -7.33 2.63 -10.55
CA CYS A 17 -7.67 2.10 -11.85
C CYS A 17 -8.17 3.23 -12.75
N PHE A 18 -7.63 3.31 -13.96
CA PHE A 18 -7.99 4.29 -14.98
C PHE A 18 -9.46 4.21 -15.39
N THR A 19 -10.03 3.01 -15.43
CA THR A 19 -11.44 2.80 -15.85
C THR A 19 -12.44 3.09 -14.73
N CYS A 20 -12.32 2.40 -13.58
CA CYS A 20 -13.33 2.53 -12.52
C CYS A 20 -13.05 3.64 -11.52
N GLY A 21 -11.80 4.11 -11.37
CA GLY A 21 -11.42 5.11 -10.37
C GLY A 21 -11.53 4.67 -8.90
N VAL A 22 -12.16 3.52 -8.62
CA VAL A 22 -12.42 3.02 -7.26
C VAL A 22 -11.31 2.09 -6.78
N ASN A 23 -11.06 1.00 -7.53
CA ASN A 23 -10.05 0.01 -7.15
C ASN A 23 -8.64 0.48 -7.49
N ARG A 24 -7.63 -0.07 -6.81
CA ARG A 24 -6.23 0.15 -7.19
C ARG A 24 -5.84 -0.71 -8.38
N ALA A 25 -4.91 -0.22 -9.20
CA ALA A 25 -4.38 -0.96 -10.33
C ALA A 25 -3.68 -2.26 -9.91
N ALA A 26 -3.82 -3.31 -10.74
CA ALA A 26 -3.36 -4.69 -10.51
C ALA A 26 -1.88 -4.72 -10.10
N TRP A 27 -1.05 -4.05 -10.88
CA TRP A 27 0.38 -3.97 -10.69
C TRP A 27 0.88 -2.57 -11.00
N HIS A 28 1.81 -2.09 -10.19
CA HIS A 28 2.63 -0.90 -10.44
C HIS A 28 3.95 -1.25 -11.16
N TRP A 29 4.38 -2.52 -11.14
CA TRP A 29 5.56 -3.05 -11.81
C TRP A 29 5.37 -4.55 -12.14
N PRO A 30 5.37 -4.95 -13.43
CA PRO A 30 5.22 -4.05 -14.57
C PRO A 30 3.96 -3.18 -14.40
N SER A 31 4.06 -1.88 -14.73
CA SER A 31 2.96 -0.96 -14.46
C SER A 31 1.79 -1.27 -15.38
N VAL A 32 0.61 -1.47 -14.78
CA VAL A 32 -0.66 -1.43 -15.48
C VAL A 32 -1.53 -0.37 -14.84
N ASP A 33 -2.43 0.22 -15.63
CA ASP A 33 -3.33 1.26 -15.14
C ASP A 33 -4.73 0.70 -14.82
N TYR A 34 -4.93 -0.61 -14.86
CA TYR A 34 -6.23 -1.28 -14.65
C TYR A 34 -6.22 -2.17 -13.42
N CYS A 35 -7.35 -2.24 -12.69
CA CYS A 35 -7.56 -3.28 -11.69
C CYS A 35 -7.96 -4.61 -12.37
N TYR A 36 -7.92 -5.71 -11.62
CA TYR A 36 -8.29 -7.04 -12.13
C TYR A 36 -9.67 -7.11 -12.80
N GLY A 37 -10.67 -6.38 -12.27
CA GLY A 37 -12.01 -6.33 -12.86
C GLY A 37 -12.14 -5.48 -14.14
N CYS A 38 -11.15 -4.62 -14.44
CA CYS A 38 -11.14 -3.74 -15.60
C CYS A 38 -10.00 -4.04 -16.58
N LEU A 39 -9.27 -5.14 -16.36
CA LEU A 39 -8.17 -5.53 -17.26
C LEU A 39 -8.73 -5.87 -18.65
N PRO A 40 -8.05 -5.44 -19.74
CA PRO A 40 -8.42 -5.87 -21.08
C PRO A 40 -8.41 -7.39 -21.21
N GLY A 41 -9.46 -7.95 -21.83
CA GLY A 41 -9.65 -9.40 -21.91
C GLY A 41 -10.66 -9.98 -20.91
N GLY A 42 -11.19 -9.15 -20.01
CA GLY A 42 -12.30 -9.50 -19.12
C GLY A 42 -11.99 -9.25 -17.65
N PRO A 43 -12.99 -9.32 -16.77
CA PRO A 43 -12.73 -9.29 -15.34
C PRO A 43 -11.99 -10.58 -14.95
N PHE A 44 -10.75 -10.44 -14.52
CA PHE A 44 -9.99 -11.55 -13.97
C PHE A 44 -10.23 -11.62 -12.46
N PRO A 45 -10.33 -12.83 -11.88
CA PRO A 45 -10.33 -12.96 -10.42
C PRO A 45 -8.97 -12.48 -9.89
N ALA A 46 -8.99 -11.59 -8.90
CA ALA A 46 -7.76 -11.19 -8.24
C ALA A 46 -7.19 -12.38 -7.43
N PRO A 47 -5.86 -12.57 -7.39
CA PRO A 47 -5.25 -13.59 -6.56
C PRO A 47 -5.46 -13.27 -5.09
N SER A 48 -5.47 -14.30 -4.25
CA SER A 48 -5.42 -14.12 -2.80
C SER A 48 -4.11 -13.45 -2.38
N CYS A 49 -4.12 -12.82 -1.21
CA CYS A 49 -2.95 -12.13 -0.70
C CYS A 49 -1.77 -13.10 -0.49
N GLU A 50 -0.66 -12.85 -1.20
CA GLU A 50 0.58 -13.65 -1.13
C GLU A 50 1.14 -13.77 0.30
N ARG A 51 0.85 -12.80 1.17
CA ARG A 51 1.43 -12.72 2.52
C ARG A 51 0.56 -13.35 3.60
N CYS A 52 -0.76 -13.26 3.49
CA CYS A 52 -1.67 -13.69 4.56
C CYS A 52 -2.83 -14.58 4.10
N GLY A 53 -2.96 -14.84 2.80
CA GLY A 53 -4.02 -15.70 2.24
C GLY A 53 -5.42 -15.09 2.22
N SER A 54 -5.60 -13.83 2.64
CA SER A 54 -6.89 -13.14 2.53
C SER A 54 -7.40 -13.14 1.08
N PRO A 55 -8.72 -13.32 0.86
CA PRO A 55 -9.31 -13.21 -0.47
C PRO A 55 -9.39 -11.75 -0.96
N ASP A 56 -9.11 -10.77 -0.10
CA ASP A 56 -9.15 -9.37 -0.43
C ASP A 56 -7.92 -8.96 -1.24
N TYR A 57 -8.15 -8.10 -2.22
CA TYR A 57 -7.11 -7.60 -3.10
C TYR A 57 -6.99 -6.08 -2.97
N PHE A 58 -5.74 -5.60 -2.83
CA PHE A 58 -5.41 -4.19 -2.95
C PHE A 58 -4.54 -3.92 -4.17
N SER A 59 -3.30 -4.42 -4.21
CA SER A 59 -2.41 -4.29 -5.37
C SER A 59 -1.24 -5.26 -5.27
N GLN A 60 -0.65 -5.65 -6.40
CA GLN A 60 0.54 -6.51 -6.46
C GLN A 60 0.42 -7.84 -5.71
N GLY A 61 -0.76 -8.46 -5.76
CA GLY A 61 -1.01 -9.71 -5.02
C GLY A 61 -1.06 -9.52 -3.50
N LEU A 62 -1.22 -8.30 -2.99
CA LEU A 62 -1.32 -8.02 -1.56
C LEU A 62 -2.65 -7.33 -1.22
N CYS A 63 -3.18 -7.63 -0.03
CA CYS A 63 -4.34 -6.94 0.53
C CYS A 63 -3.95 -5.61 1.21
N GLU A 64 -4.95 -4.82 1.62
CA GLU A 64 -4.76 -3.50 2.23
C GLU A 64 -3.95 -3.53 3.53
N ARG A 65 -3.99 -4.63 4.28
CA ARG A 65 -3.24 -4.76 5.53
C ARG A 65 -1.79 -5.12 5.30
N CYS A 66 -1.49 -5.82 4.21
CA CYS A 66 -0.16 -6.35 3.92
C CYS A 66 0.66 -5.48 2.96
N HIS A 67 0.01 -4.69 2.11
CA HIS A 67 0.67 -3.87 1.11
C HIS A 67 1.27 -2.58 1.73
N PRO A 68 2.60 -2.35 1.72
CA PRO A 68 3.21 -1.21 2.43
C PRO A 68 2.80 0.18 1.93
N GLY A 69 2.34 0.29 0.69
CA GLY A 69 1.73 1.51 0.14
C GLY A 69 0.28 1.79 0.57
N SER A 70 -0.36 0.86 1.29
CA SER A 70 -1.77 0.98 1.69
C SER A 70 -1.96 1.91 2.89
N PRO A 71 -3.09 2.63 2.99
CA PRO A 71 -3.46 3.38 4.20
C PRO A 71 -3.55 2.52 5.46
N HIS A 72 -3.99 1.26 5.31
CA HIS A 72 -4.21 0.32 6.42
C HIS A 72 -2.98 -0.54 6.74
N TYR A 73 -1.84 -0.30 6.09
CA TYR A 73 -0.61 -0.96 6.45
C TYR A 73 -0.10 -0.47 7.80
N ILE A 74 0.07 -1.40 8.74
CA ILE A 74 0.65 -1.14 10.05
C ILE A 74 2.17 -1.30 9.93
N GLY A 75 2.88 -0.19 10.00
CA GLY A 75 4.34 -0.17 10.14
C GLY A 75 4.77 0.12 11.57
N GLN A 76 6.07 0.22 11.78
CA GLN A 76 6.65 0.63 13.05
C GLN A 76 6.85 2.14 13.10
N CYS A 77 6.73 2.73 14.29
CA CYS A 77 7.11 4.12 14.51
C CYS A 77 8.58 4.32 14.14
N LYS A 78 8.88 5.30 13.29
CA LYS A 78 10.25 5.56 12.81
C LYS A 78 11.21 6.12 13.87
N ASP A 79 10.67 6.65 14.97
CA ASP A 79 11.46 7.30 16.02
C ASP A 79 11.71 6.33 17.19
N CYS A 80 10.67 5.69 17.75
CA CYS A 80 10.79 4.82 18.93
C CYS A 80 10.73 3.31 18.65
N TYR A 81 10.33 2.88 17.45
CA TYR A 81 10.19 1.47 17.06
C TYR A 81 9.25 0.59 17.92
N ALA A 82 8.62 1.15 18.96
CA ALA A 82 7.82 0.39 19.93
C ALA A 82 6.33 0.25 19.56
N TRP A 83 5.82 1.11 18.66
CA TRP A 83 4.40 1.19 18.37
C TRP A 83 4.08 0.96 16.90
N GLY A 84 2.97 0.26 16.65
CA GLY A 84 2.35 0.17 15.33
C GLY A 84 1.73 1.50 14.90
N VAL A 85 1.99 1.93 13.67
CA VAL A 85 1.54 3.21 13.12
C VAL A 85 1.12 3.08 11.66
N TYR A 86 0.15 3.90 11.25
CA TYR A 86 -0.29 4.00 9.87
C TYR A 86 0.50 5.08 9.10
N ARG A 87 0.57 4.91 7.78
CA ARG A 87 1.19 5.88 6.86
C ARG A 87 0.59 7.29 7.00
N GLY A 88 -0.71 7.40 7.27
CA GLY A 88 -1.41 8.67 7.47
C GLY A 88 -0.86 9.51 8.63
N HIS A 89 -0.22 8.87 9.62
CA HIS A 89 0.46 9.54 10.73
C HIS A 89 1.96 9.76 10.47
N GLN A 90 2.37 9.82 9.21
CA GLN A 90 3.77 10.02 8.79
C GLN A 90 4.76 9.02 9.43
N TRP A 91 4.28 7.80 9.71
CA TRP A 91 5.03 6.75 10.40
C TRP A 91 5.51 7.13 11.82
N ARG A 92 4.76 7.99 12.51
CA ARG A 92 5.08 8.45 13.87
C ARG A 92 3.93 8.15 14.83
N CYS A 93 4.26 7.63 16.00
CA CYS A 93 3.25 7.38 17.04
C CYS A 93 2.84 8.69 17.72
N ARG A 94 1.70 8.69 18.42
CA ARG A 94 1.18 9.90 19.07
C ARG A 94 2.18 10.50 20.07
N HIS A 95 2.91 9.67 20.81
CA HIS A 95 3.88 10.14 21.79
C HIS A 95 5.09 10.82 21.12
N CYS A 96 5.71 10.19 20.11
CA CYS A 96 6.81 10.80 19.36
C CYS A 96 6.36 12.05 18.59
N ALA A 97 5.11 12.08 18.10
CA ALA A 97 4.56 13.27 17.44
C ALA A 97 4.42 14.45 18.41
N TRP A 98 3.89 14.19 19.60
CA TRP A 98 3.81 15.19 20.66
C TRP A 98 5.19 15.67 21.11
N TRP A 99 6.13 14.75 21.35
CA TRP A 99 7.48 15.12 21.78
C TRP A 99 8.18 16.03 20.77
N ALA A 100 8.10 15.68 19.47
CA ALA A 100 8.70 16.47 18.40
C ALA A 100 8.06 17.85 18.20
N SER A 101 6.79 18.05 18.57
CA SER A 101 6.15 19.37 18.49
C SER A 101 6.49 20.27 19.68
N HIS A 102 7.05 19.73 20.76
CA HIS A 102 7.41 20.48 21.97
C HIS A 102 8.94 20.62 22.15
N ASN A 103 9.74 19.92 21.34
CA ASN A 103 11.21 19.94 21.39
C ASN A 103 11.78 20.06 19.96
N PRO A 104 11.77 21.27 19.34
CA PRO A 104 12.27 21.49 17.99
C PRO A 104 13.80 21.41 17.87
#